data_AF-A0A191WEC8-F1
#
_entry.id   AF-A0A191WEC8-F1
#
_cell.length_a   1.000
_cell.length_b   1.000
_cell.length_c   1.000
_cell.angle_alpha   90.00
_cell.angle_beta   90.00
_cell.angle_gamma   90.00
#
_symmetry.space_group_name_H-M   'P 1'
#
loop_
_entity.id
_entity.type
_entity.pdbx_description
1 polymer ?
#
loop_
_entity_poly.entity_id
_entity_poly.type
_entity_poly.pdbx_seq_one_letter_code
_entity_poly.pdbx_strand_id
1 'polypeptide(L)'
;MYTHTWTYQVTHPGRTIVEVALTSVNSIDDDDGTFARFGVSQIVSDSGVENFGDDGPPVVARDGVTSVSVRMFVFNSYARGRVSRNFW
;
A
#
# COMPACT_ATOMS: atom_id res chain seq x y z
N MET A 1 -15.92 -8.99 -0.53
CA MET A 1 -14.89 -8.02 -0.14
C MET A 1 -13.60 -8.77 0.11
N TYR A 2 -12.52 -8.43 -0.60
CA TYR A 2 -11.23 -9.09 -0.48
C TYR A 2 -10.14 -8.08 -0.13
N THR A 3 -9.28 -8.47 0.80
CA THR A 3 -8.16 -7.66 1.26
C THR A 3 -6.87 -8.42 1.03
N HIS A 4 -5.94 -7.79 0.32
CA HIS A 4 -4.60 -8.31 0.11
C HIS A 4 -3.60 -7.42 0.84
N THR A 5 -2.88 -7.98 1.80
CA THR A 5 -1.80 -7.28 2.49
C THR A 5 -0.47 -7.91 2.09
N TRP A 6 0.51 -7.08 1.78
CA TRP A 6 1.87 -7.50 1.48
C TRP A 6 2.86 -6.70 2.32
N THR A 7 3.77 -7.39 2.98
CA THR A 7 4.82 -6.81 3.82
C THR A 7 6.18 -7.17 3.24
N TYR A 8 7.08 -6.19 3.18
CA TYR A 8 8.48 -6.42 2.81
C TYR A 8 9.42 -5.73 3.80
N GLN A 9 10.59 -6.33 3.98
CA GLN A 9 11.65 -5.78 4.81
C GLN A 9 12.52 -4.81 4.01
N VAL A 10 13.07 -3.82 4.70
CA VAL A 10 13.97 -2.80 4.17
C VAL A 10 15.30 -2.91 4.89
N THR A 11 16.38 -3.02 4.13
CA THR A 11 17.75 -3.17 4.65
C THR A 11 18.63 -1.97 4.30
N HIS A 12 18.01 -0.87 3.86
CA HIS A 12 18.71 0.33 3.43
C HIS A 12 18.80 1.35 4.59
N PRO A 13 20.00 1.91 4.88
CA PRO A 13 20.18 2.82 6.02
C PRO A 13 19.67 4.25 5.76
N GLY A 14 19.38 4.60 4.49
CA GLY A 14 18.91 5.92 4.08
C GLY A 14 17.39 6.09 4.08
N ARG A 15 16.92 7.14 3.41
CA ARG A 15 15.51 7.47 3.33
C ARG A 15 14.78 6.49 2.44
N THR A 16 13.69 5.92 2.96
CA THR A 16 12.82 5.02 2.21
C THR A 16 11.56 5.76 1.77
N ILE A 17 11.33 5.79 0.46
CA ILE A 17 10.11 6.33 -0.15
C ILE A 17 9.33 5.18 -0.76
N VAL A 18 8.09 5.04 -0.34
CA VAL A 18 7.16 4.04 -0.83
C VAL A 18 5.98 4.74 -1.46
N GLU A 19 5.70 4.38 -2.70
CA GLU A 19 4.55 4.86 -3.45
C GLU A 19 3.73 3.67 -3.92
N VAL A 20 2.42 3.77 -3.77
CA VAL A 20 1.44 2.82 -4.28
C VAL A 20 0.46 3.55 -5.18
N ALA A 21 0.09 2.89 -6.27
CA ALA A 21 -0.89 3.41 -7.21
C ALA A 21 -1.81 2.30 -7.68
N LEU A 22 -3.12 2.58 -7.72
CA LEU A 22 -4.08 1.79 -8.48
C LEU A 22 -3.90 2.10 -9.96
N THR A 23 -3.62 1.07 -10.75
CA THR A 23 -3.36 1.23 -12.20
C THR A 23 -4.57 0.81 -13.04
N SER A 24 -5.44 -0.06 -12.52
CA SER A 24 -6.70 -0.42 -13.18
C SER A 24 -7.68 -0.98 -12.17
N VAL A 25 -8.97 -0.71 -12.38
CA VAL A 25 -10.08 -1.32 -11.65
C VAL A 25 -11.14 -1.68 -12.69
N ASN A 26 -11.50 -2.96 -12.78
CA ASN A 26 -12.52 -3.45 -13.70
C ASN A 26 -13.65 -4.10 -12.89
N SER A 27 -14.89 -3.75 -13.19
CA SER A 27 -16.05 -4.37 -12.55
C SER A 27 -16.16 -5.84 -12.91
N ILE A 28 -16.64 -6.67 -11.97
CA ILE A 28 -16.95 -8.09 -12.22
C ILE A 28 -18.39 -8.25 -12.73
N ASP A 29 -19.28 -7.33 -12.38
CA ASP A 29 -20.67 -7.27 -12.82
C ASP A 29 -21.08 -5.86 -13.27
N ASP A 30 -22.28 -5.72 -13.84
CA ASP A 30 -22.82 -4.42 -14.26
C ASP A 30 -23.44 -3.62 -13.10
N ASP A 31 -23.18 -4.00 -11.86
CA ASP A 31 -23.82 -3.39 -10.69
C ASP A 31 -23.07 -2.14 -10.20
N ASP A 32 -23.81 -1.20 -9.61
CA ASP A 32 -23.30 0.07 -9.05
C ASP A 32 -22.61 -0.18 -7.69
N GLY A 33 -21.54 -0.96 -7.70
CA GLY A 33 -20.82 -1.37 -6.48
C GLY A 33 -19.31 -1.48 -6.61
N THR A 34 -18.73 -1.29 -7.81
CA THR A 34 -17.29 -1.49 -8.01
C THR A 34 -16.44 -0.50 -7.23
N PHE A 35 -15.52 -1.04 -6.43
CA PHE A 35 -14.64 -0.24 -5.59
C PHE A 35 -13.31 -0.92 -5.32
N ALA A 36 -12.21 -0.18 -5.42
CA ALA A 36 -10.90 -0.63 -4.97
C ALA A 36 -10.12 0.52 -4.33
N ARG A 37 -9.28 0.19 -3.34
CA ARG A 37 -8.33 1.09 -2.70
C ARG A 37 -6.97 0.43 -2.57
N PHE A 38 -5.89 1.22 -2.63
CA PHE A 38 -4.53 0.73 -2.43
C PHE A 38 -3.72 1.79 -1.67
N GLY A 39 -3.18 1.41 -0.52
CA GLY A 39 -2.49 2.33 0.39
C GLY A 39 -1.35 1.66 1.16
N VAL A 40 -0.46 2.48 1.72
CA VAL A 40 0.52 2.01 2.71
C VAL A 40 -0.22 1.78 4.03
N SER A 41 -0.26 0.56 4.53
CA SER A 41 -1.03 0.23 5.74
C SER A 41 -0.22 0.33 7.03
N GLN A 42 1.10 0.07 6.97
CA GLN A 42 1.98 0.15 8.14
C GLN A 42 3.43 0.46 7.73
N ILE A 43 4.11 1.25 8.57
CA ILE A 43 5.57 1.41 8.53
C ILE A 43 6.14 1.08 9.90
N VAL A 44 7.22 0.31 9.89
CA VAL A 44 8.08 0.08 11.06
C VAL A 44 9.41 0.77 10.80
N SER A 45 9.79 1.68 11.69
CA SER A 45 11.03 2.44 11.66
C SER A 45 11.71 2.45 13.04
N ASP A 46 12.87 3.05 13.13
CA ASP A 46 13.56 3.36 14.40
C ASP A 46 12.71 4.23 15.35
N SER A 47 11.87 5.11 14.79
CA SER A 47 10.94 5.96 15.54
C SER A 47 9.70 5.22 16.06
N GLY A 48 9.47 3.98 15.62
CA GLY A 48 8.36 3.14 16.05
C GLY A 48 7.49 2.64 14.90
N VAL A 49 6.23 2.33 15.22
CA VAL A 49 5.25 1.73 14.30
C VAL A 49 4.14 2.72 13.98
N GLU A 50 3.98 3.05 12.70
CA GLU A 50 2.87 3.84 12.17
C GLU A 50 1.85 2.91 11.50
N ASN A 51 0.56 3.00 11.87
CA ASN A 51 -0.54 2.24 11.25
C ASN A 51 -1.53 3.22 10.61
N PHE A 52 -1.87 3.00 9.34
CA PHE A 52 -2.70 3.93 8.57
C PHE A 52 -4.11 3.39 8.24
N GLY A 53 -4.39 2.12 8.55
CA GLY A 53 -5.69 1.50 8.27
C GLY A 53 -5.89 1.18 6.79
N ASP A 54 -7.16 1.11 6.36
CA ASP A 54 -7.54 0.72 4.99
C ASP A 54 -7.37 1.85 3.96
N ASP A 55 -7.36 3.10 4.43
CA ASP A 55 -7.20 4.31 3.61
C ASP A 55 -5.82 4.93 3.77
N GLY A 56 -4.83 4.05 3.91
CA GLY A 56 -3.45 4.46 4.03
C GLY A 56 -2.99 5.38 2.90
N PRO A 57 -2.07 6.31 3.16
CA PRO A 57 -1.62 7.27 2.15
C PRO A 57 -1.01 6.55 0.94
N PRO A 58 -1.17 7.11 -0.27
CA PRO A 58 -0.59 6.53 -1.49
C PRO A 58 0.94 6.67 -1.53
N VAL A 59 1.50 7.61 -0.77
CA VAL A 59 2.96 7.83 -0.69
C VAL A 59 3.35 8.06 0.75
N VAL A 60 4.44 7.42 1.19
CA VAL A 60 5.09 7.70 2.46
C VAL A 60 6.61 7.76 2.27
N ALA A 61 7.24 8.68 3.00
CA ALA A 61 8.69 8.81 3.04
C ALA A 61 9.15 8.89 4.50
N ARG A 62 10.02 7.97 4.91
CA ARG A 62 10.55 7.85 6.28
C ARG A 62 12.01 7.42 6.26
N ASP A 63 12.75 7.85 7.27
CA ASP A 63 14.11 7.39 7.56
C ASP A 63 14.06 6.16 8.46
N GLY A 64 15.16 5.39 8.51
CA GLY A 64 15.30 4.27 9.46
C GLY A 64 14.27 3.14 9.28
N VAL A 65 13.64 3.02 8.10
CA VAL A 65 12.58 2.03 7.84
C VAL A 65 13.16 0.62 7.82
N THR A 66 12.51 -0.29 8.55
CA THR A 66 12.87 -1.72 8.58
C THR A 66 11.82 -2.59 7.91
N SER A 67 10.55 -2.16 7.92
CA SER A 67 9.45 -2.92 7.32
C SER A 67 8.35 -1.99 6.82
N VAL A 68 7.77 -2.35 5.68
CA VAL A 68 6.61 -1.65 5.11
C VAL A 68 5.55 -2.68 4.73
N SER A 69 4.32 -2.39 5.13
CA SER A 69 3.14 -3.13 4.68
C SER A 69 2.27 -2.23 3.80
N VAL A 70 1.82 -2.78 2.68
CA VAL A 70 0.83 -2.17 1.79
C VAL A 70 -0.41 -3.04 1.77
N ARG A 71 -1.57 -2.41 1.60
CA ARG A 71 -2.87 -3.08 1.58
C ARG A 71 -3.69 -2.63 0.40
N MET A 72 -4.16 -3.60 -0.37
CA MET A 72 -5.19 -3.41 -1.38
C MET A 72 -6.52 -3.96 -0.90
N PHE A 73 -7.54 -3.14 -0.98
CA PHE A 73 -8.92 -3.48 -0.72
C PHE A 73 -9.67 -3.53 -2.05
N VAL A 74 -10.47 -4.57 -2.26
CA VAL A 74 -11.25 -4.73 -3.49
C VAL A 74 -12.66 -5.23 -3.16
N PHE A 75 -13.65 -4.56 -3.74
CA PHE A 75 -15.05 -4.93 -3.68
C PHE A 75 -15.61 -4.97 -5.10
N ASN A 76 -16.18 -6.11 -5.45
CA ASN A 76 -16.81 -6.41 -6.73
C ASN A 76 -16.00 -6.07 -8.00
N SER A 77 -14.67 -6.16 -7.92
CA SER A 77 -13.80 -5.74 -9.01
C SER A 77 -12.52 -6.57 -9.11
N TYR A 78 -11.88 -6.51 -10.28
CA TYR A 78 -10.49 -6.86 -10.47
C TYR A 78 -9.65 -5.58 -10.42
N ALA A 79 -8.77 -5.48 -9.43
CA ALA A 79 -7.86 -4.34 -9.29
C ALA A 79 -6.42 -4.75 -9.60
N ARG A 80 -5.68 -3.86 -10.25
CA ARG A 80 -4.22 -3.94 -10.39
C ARG A 80 -3.62 -2.70 -9.77
N GLY A 81 -2.54 -2.88 -9.04
CA GLY A 81 -1.75 -1.79 -8.49
C GLY A 81 -0.27 -2.02 -8.69
N ARG A 82 0.50 -0.95 -8.50
CA ARG A 82 1.96 -0.95 -8.53
C ARG A 82 2.49 -0.42 -7.21
N VAL A 83 3.58 -1.02 -6.74
CA VAL A 83 4.39 -0.50 -5.64
C VAL A 83 5.74 -0.06 -6.20
N SER A 84 6.10 1.19 -5.98
CA SER A 84 7.41 1.75 -6.28
C SER A 84 8.17 1.97 -4.97
N ARG A 85 9.44 1.54 -4.94
CA ARG A 85 10.32 1.61 -3.77
C ARG A 85 11.58 2.36 -4.17
N ASN A 86 11.81 3.51 -3.54
CA ASN A 86 13.00 4.32 -3.77
C ASN A 86 13.78 4.44 -2.48
N PHE A 87 15.10 4.29 -2.59
CA PHE A 87 16.04 4.34 -1.47
C PHE A 87 17.08 5.40 -1.80
N TRP A 88 17.22 6.39 -0.92
CA TRP A 88 18.10 7.55 -1.09
C TRP A 88 19.09 7.64 0.07
#